data_AF-A0A412Z2W8-F1
#
_entry.id   AF-A0A412Z2W8-F1
#
_cell.length_a   1.000
_cell.length_b   1.000
_cell.length_c   1.000
_cell.angle_alpha   90.00
_cell.angle_beta   90.00
_cell.angle_gamma   90.00
#
_symmetry.space_group_name_H-M   'P 1'
#
loop_
_entity.id
_entity.type
_entity.pdbx_description
1 polymer ?
#
loop_
_entity_poly.entity_id
_entity_poly.type
_entity_poly.pdbx_seq_one_letter_code
_entity_poly.pdbx_strand_id
1 'polypeptide(L)' 'MNDTLRDYQQEMKLRLFKEWELHRSVMVQMPTGTGKTHLLAAIVREFLRGSGSRVWIVAHRRELVDQIEETVSR' A
#
# COMPACT_ATOMS: atom_id res chain seq x y z
N MET A 1 16.38 5.58 2.49
CA MET A 1 16.89 4.21 2.25
C MET A 1 15.86 3.48 1.41
N ASN A 2 16.21 3.21 0.15
CA ASN A 2 15.51 2.40 -0.86
C ASN A 2 13.98 2.26 -0.73
N ASP A 3 13.30 3.14 -1.45
CA ASP A 3 11.87 3.09 -1.82
C ASP A 3 11.50 1.92 -2.74
N THR A 4 12.40 0.95 -2.90
CA THR A 4 12.27 -0.14 -3.86
C THR A 4 11.58 -1.31 -3.18
N LEU A 5 10.28 -1.38 -3.40
CA LEU A 5 9.51 -2.61 -3.26
C LEU A 5 10.29 -3.77 -3.91
N ARG A 6 10.34 -4.92 -3.24
CA ARG A 6 10.90 -6.16 -3.82
C ARG A 6 10.06 -6.59 -5.01
N ASP A 7 10.61 -7.39 -5.91
CA ASP A 7 9.93 -7.80 -7.16
C ASP A 7 8.52 -8.36 -6.91
N TYR A 8 8.37 -9.23 -5.92
CA TYR A 8 7.06 -9.79 -5.55
C TYR A 8 6.09 -8.74 -4.99
N GLN A 9 6.58 -7.68 -4.34
CA GLN A 9 5.75 -6.59 -3.84
C GLN A 9 5.34 -5.66 -4.99
N GLN A 10 6.24 -5.41 -5.95
CA GLN A 10 5.91 -4.67 -7.17
C GLN A 10 4.86 -5.41 -8.01
N GLU A 11 5.04 -6.71 -8.20
CA GLU A 11 4.07 -7.56 -8.88
C GLU A 11 2.71 -7.54 -8.16
N MET A 12 2.70 -7.68 -6.83
CA MET A 12 1.47 -7.60 -6.04
C MET A 12 0.80 -6.23 -6.16
N LYS A 13 1.56 -5.14 -6.13
CA LYS A 13 1.05 -3.77 -6.36
C LYS A 13 0.40 -3.67 -7.74
N LEU A 14 1.09 -4.11 -8.79
CA LEU A 14 0.58 -4.06 -10.17
C LEU A 14 -0.70 -4.87 -10.35
N ARG A 15 -0.74 -6.10 -9.83
CA ARG A 15 -1.94 -6.95 -9.86
C ARG A 15 -3.10 -6.28 -9.13
N LEU A 16 -2.86 -5.73 -7.94
CA LEU A 16 -3.88 -5.02 -7.18
C LEU A 16 -4.50 -3.86 -7.96
N PHE A 17 -3.69 -3.01 -8.61
CA PHE A 17 -4.22 -1.89 -9.40
C PHE A 17 -5.05 -2.38 -10.59
N LYS A 18 -4.61 -3.43 -11.30
CA LYS A 18 -5.38 -4.03 -12.40
C LYS A 18 -6.72 -4.59 -11.93
N GLU A 19 -6.74 -5.33 -10.82
CA GLU A 19 -7.97 -5.88 -10.26
C GLU A 19 -8.94 -4.77 -9.81
N TRP A 20 -8.42 -3.63 -9.33
CA TRP A 20 -9.25 -2.49 -8.95
C TRP A 20 -9.92 -1.76 -10.12
N GLU A 21 -9.39 -1.89 -11.34
CA GLU A 21 -10.06 -1.39 -12.54
C GLU A 21 -11.34 -2.19 -12.85
N LEU A 22 -11.38 -3.47 -12.44
CA LEU A 22 -12.47 -4.40 -12.71
C LEU A 22 -13.41 -4.60 -11.51
N HIS A 23 -12.92 -4.37 -10.30
CA HIS A 23 -13.61 -4.70 -9.05
C HIS A 23 -13.62 -3.53 -8.08
N ARG A 24 -14.78 -3.29 -7.44
CA ARG A 24 -14.92 -2.25 -6.40
C ARG A 24 -14.07 -2.52 -5.15
N SER A 25 -13.88 -3.80 -4.80
CA SER A 25 -13.19 -4.21 -3.59
C SER A 25 -12.27 -5.38 -3.88
N VAL A 26 -11.00 -5.27 -3.47
CA VAL A 26 -9.97 -6.31 -3.68
C VAL A 26 -9.34 -6.65 -2.33
N MET A 27 -9.10 -7.94 -2.09
CA MET A 27 -8.40 -8.43 -0.91
C MET A 27 -6.98 -8.87 -1.26
N VAL A 28 -5.98 -8.33 -0.58
CA VAL A 28 -4.58 -8.73 -0.73
C VAL A 28 -4.19 -9.67 0.40
N GLN A 29 -3.68 -10.86 0.06
CA GLN A 29 -3.15 -11.82 1.02
C GLN A 29 -1.64 -11.94 0.86
N MET A 30 -0.91 -11.84 1.98
CA MET A 30 0.54 -11.99 2.03
C MET A 30 0.94 -12.71 3.33
N PRO A 31 1.93 -13.62 3.30
CA PRO A 31 2.48 -14.24 4.51
C PRO A 31 3.09 -13.22 5.47
N THR A 32 3.16 -13.54 6.76
CA THR A 32 3.88 -12.71 7.73
C THR A 32 5.35 -12.60 7.36
N GLY A 33 5.99 -11.46 7.67
CA GLY A 33 7.39 -11.20 7.34
C GLY A 33 7.68 -10.77 5.89
N THR A 34 6.69 -10.78 4.98
CA THR A 34 6.86 -10.38 3.56
C THR A 34 6.67 -8.88 3.31
N GLY A 35 6.48 -8.08 4.37
CA GLY A 35 6.38 -6.63 4.25
C GLY A 35 5.02 -6.12 3.73
N LYS A 36 3.89 -6.76 4.09
CA LYS A 36 2.52 -6.27 3.79
C LYS A 36 2.34 -4.78 4.10
N THR A 37 2.85 -4.30 5.23
CA THR A 37 2.72 -2.89 5.62
C THR A 37 3.49 -1.95 4.69
N HIS A 38 4.67 -2.37 4.22
CA HIS A 38 5.44 -1.59 3.24
C HIS A 38 4.72 -1.54 1.89
N LEU A 39 4.13 -2.66 1.45
CA LEU A 39 3.30 -2.68 0.24
C LEU A 39 2.10 -1.73 0.39
N LEU A 40 1.38 -1.79 1.52
CA LEU A 40 0.26 -0.90 1.81
C LEU A 40 0.68 0.57 1.76
N ALA A 41 1.79 0.94 2.39
CA ALA A 41 2.30 2.30 2.39
C ALA A 41 2.66 2.79 0.96
N ALA A 42 3.26 1.93 0.14
CA ALA A 42 3.57 2.24 -1.26
C ALA A 42 2.34 2.38 -2.16
N ILE A 43 1.23 1.72 -1.82
CA ILE A 43 -0.08 1.90 -2.50
C ILE A 43 -0.69 3.24 -2.08
N VAL A 44 -0.74 3.52 -0.78
CA VAL A 44 -1.26 4.79 -0.22
C VAL A 44 -0.54 5.98 -0.85
N ARG A 45 0.80 5.93 -0.93
CA ARG A 45 1.61 6.97 -1.58
C ARG A 45 1.23 7.21 -3.04
N GLU A 46 0.92 6.16 -3.79
CA GLU A 46 0.48 6.27 -5.20
C GLU A 46 -0.83 7.06 -5.30
N PHE A 47 -1.81 6.73 -4.44
CA PHE A 47 -3.09 7.44 -4.40
C PHE A 47 -2.95 8.89 -3.95
N LEU A 48 -2.02 9.20 -3.04
CA LEU A 48 -1.82 10.59 -2.60
C LEU A 48 -1.05 11.43 -3.62
N ARG A 49 -0.15 10.82 -4.40
CA ARG A 49 0.51 11.48 -5.54
C ARG A 49 -0.44 11.68 -6.73
N GLY A 50 -1.43 10.80 -6.90
CA GLY A 50 -2.45 10.88 -7.93
C GLY A 50 -3.66 11.74 -7.55
N SER A 51 -4.00 12.71 -8.41
CA SER A 51 -5.36 13.28 -8.53
C SER A 51 -6.15 13.49 -7.23
N GLY A 52 -5.62 14.24 -6.26
CA GLY A 52 -6.36 14.74 -5.09
C GLY A 52 -7.15 13.68 -4.29
N SER A 53 -6.75 12.41 -4.38
CA SER A 53 -7.50 11.30 -3.83
C SER A 53 -7.35 11.25 -2.31
N ARG A 54 -8.42 10.85 -1.61
CA ARG A 54 -8.41 10.67 -0.16
C ARG A 54 -8.31 9.19 0.18
N VAL A 55 -7.40 8.84 1.07
CA VAL A 55 -7.20 7.47 1.54
C VAL A 55 -7.68 7.35 2.98
N TRP A 56 -8.57 6.40 3.26
CA TRP A 56 -8.99 6.05 4.62
C TRP A 56 -8.32 4.73 5.01
N ILE A 57 -7.61 4.73 6.13
CA ILE A 57 -6.96 3.52 6.68
C ILE A 57 -7.60 3.18 8.01
N VAL A 58 -8.04 1.93 8.15
CA VAL A 58 -8.52 1.37 9.42
C VAL A 58 -7.53 0.30 9.86
N ALA A 59 -6.94 0.48 11.03
CA ALA A 59 -6.00 -0.45 11.62
C ALA A 59 -6.30 -0.62 13.11
N HIS A 60 -6.05 -1.82 13.64
CA HIS A 60 -6.22 -2.10 15.06
C HIS A 60 -5.09 -1.50 15.92
N ARG A 61 -3.90 -1.28 15.33
CA ARG A 61 -2.71 -0.79 16.02
C ARG A 61 -2.27 0.56 15.45
N ARG A 62 -1.98 1.52 16.31
CA ARG A 62 -1.53 2.87 15.91
C ARG A 62 -0.21 2.86 15.16
N GLU A 63 0.72 1.95 15.52
CA GLU A 63 2.04 1.91 14.85
C GLU A 63 1.92 1.63 13.34
N LEU A 64 0.84 0.99 12.90
CA LEU A 64 0.58 0.76 11.47
C LEU A 64 0.19 2.05 10.76
N VAL A 65 -0.49 2.97 11.45
CA VAL A 65 -0.83 4.29 10.91
C VAL A 65 0.42 5.14 10.85
N ASP A 66 1.21 5.18 11.93
CA ASP A 66 2.45 5.97 12.03
C ASP A 66 3.47 5.58 10.93
N GLN A 67 3.60 4.26 10.64
CA GLN A 67 4.48 3.76 9.57
C GLN A 67 4.06 4.25 8.17
N ILE A 68 2.76 4.39 7.93
CA ILE A 68 2.24 4.83 6.65
C ILE A 68 2.41 6.34 6.53
N GLU A 69 2.16 7.09 7.60
CA GLU A 69 2.43 8.52 7.67
C GLU A 69 3.91 8.82 7.34
N GLU A 70 4.86 8.13 7.97
CA GLU A 70 6.29 8.32 7.67
C GLU A 70 6.63 8.04 6.20
N THR A 71 5.99 7.04 5.58
CA THR A 71 6.21 6.70 4.17
C THR A 71 5.62 7.73 3.21
N VAL A 72 4.55 8.43 3.63
CA VAL A 72 3.87 9.45 2.85
C VAL A 72 4.54 10.83 2.99
N SER A 73 5.09 11.15 4.16
CA SER A 73 5.81 12.40 4.42
C SER A 73 7.18 12.49 3.73
N ARG A 74 7.64 11.41 3.09
CA ARG A 74 8.90 11.33 2.33
C ARG A 74 8.66 11.34 0.82
#